data_AF-A0A0K8JIM3-F1
#
_entry.id   AF-A0A0K8JIM3-F1
#
_cell.length_a   1.000
_cell.length_b   1.000
_cell.length_c   1.000
_cell.angle_alpha   90.00
_cell.angle_beta   90.00
_cell.angle_gamma   90.00
#
_symmetry.space_group_name_H-M   'P 1'
#
loop_
_entity.id
_entity.type
_entity.pdbx_description
1 polymer ?
#
loop_
_entity_poly.entity_id
_entity_poly.type
_entity_poly.pdbx_seq_one_letter_code
_entity_poly.pdbx_strand_id
1 'polypeptide(L)'
;MTAKVVTFPTQTEQLAEEMDRMIRIYLFELTGNKDLVRHVGDRMKDFISKYATKTFEPCFHLAVPAGMPQQQIDRLLASVDEGFQKNALEVQEMINKIIFERLYLEIELYDNMRKHKTAAAKQNNTGLLQCMPSPPAPSQYS
;
A
#
# COMPACT_ATOMS: atom_id res chain seq x y z
N MET A 1 17.59 -29.28 26.11
CA MET A 1 16.71 -29.35 24.92
C MET A 1 16.59 -27.96 24.36
N THR A 2 17.04 -27.75 23.12
CA THR A 2 17.07 -26.44 22.45
C THR A 2 15.65 -26.10 22.00
N ALA A 3 15.13 -24.95 22.45
CA ALA A 3 13.82 -24.46 22.05
C ALA A 3 13.74 -24.41 20.51
N LYS A 4 12.77 -25.10 19.92
CA LYS A 4 12.49 -25.01 18.49
C LYS A 4 11.96 -23.61 18.24
N VAL A 5 12.82 -22.74 17.72
CA VAL A 5 12.44 -21.42 17.21
C VAL A 5 11.42 -21.66 16.10
N VAL A 6 10.15 -21.41 16.38
CA VAL A 6 9.10 -21.39 15.37
C VAL A 6 9.38 -20.13 14.55
N THR A 7 10.00 -20.31 13.39
CA THR A 7 10.18 -19.23 12.44
C THR A 7 8.80 -18.68 12.10
N PHE A 8 8.61 -17.39 12.35
CA PHE A 8 7.47 -16.60 11.89
C PHE A 8 7.16 -16.95 10.43
N PRO A 9 5.88 -16.92 9.98
CA PRO A 9 5.56 -17.30 8.61
C PRO A 9 6.44 -16.48 7.65
N THR A 10 7.33 -17.18 6.96
CA THR A 10 8.18 -16.60 5.93
C THR A 10 7.22 -16.09 4.87
N GLN A 11 7.08 -14.77 4.73
CA GLN A 11 6.37 -14.24 3.57
C GLN A 11 7.14 -14.68 2.34
N THR A 12 6.61 -15.68 1.67
CA THR A 12 7.13 -16.15 0.40
C THR A 12 6.84 -15.06 -0.63
N GLU A 13 7.76 -14.90 -1.59
CA GLU A 13 7.59 -14.01 -2.75
C GLU A 13 6.21 -14.20 -3.42
N GLN A 14 5.69 -15.43 -3.35
CA GLN A 14 4.34 -15.83 -3.75
C GLN A 14 3.20 -15.02 -3.09
N LEU A 15 3.29 -14.71 -1.79
CA LEU A 15 2.24 -13.96 -1.11
C LEU A 15 2.16 -12.51 -1.63
N ALA A 16 3.31 -11.89 -1.89
CA ALA A 16 3.36 -10.54 -2.44
C ALA A 16 2.79 -10.48 -3.86
N GLU A 17 3.06 -11.50 -4.68
CA GLU A 17 2.47 -11.63 -6.02
C GLU A 17 0.96 -11.86 -5.97
N GLU A 18 0.48 -12.68 -5.03
CA GLU A 18 -0.95 -12.94 -4.85
C GLU A 18 -1.69 -11.67 -4.39
N MET A 19 -1.10 -10.89 -3.48
CA MET A 19 -1.63 -9.60 -3.06
C MET A 19 -1.68 -8.58 -4.22
N ASP A 20 -0.63 -8.47 -5.03
CA ASP A 20 -0.62 -7.61 -6.22
C ASP A 20 -1.75 -8.01 -7.19
N ARG A 21 -1.93 -9.31 -7.42
CA ARG A 21 -3.02 -9.83 -8.25
C ARG A 21 -4.39 -9.45 -7.70
N MET A 22 -4.64 -9.66 -6.41
CA MET A 22 -5.92 -9.33 -5.77
C MET A 22 -6.22 -7.83 -5.85
N ILE A 23 -5.23 -6.97 -5.59
CA ILE A 23 -5.38 -5.51 -5.67
C ILE A 23 -5.76 -5.09 -7.08
N ARG A 24 -5.10 -5.63 -8.10
CA ARG A 24 -5.40 -5.27 -9.51
C ARG A 24 -6.78 -5.73 -9.95
N ILE A 25 -7.21 -6.92 -9.53
CA ILE A 25 -8.57 -7.42 -9.78
C ILE A 25 -9.58 -6.49 -9.13
N TYR A 26 -9.41 -6.18 -7.84
CA TYR A 26 -10.30 -5.31 -7.09
C TYR A 26 -10.39 -3.91 -7.71
N LEU A 27 -9.25 -3.30 -8.08
CA LEU A 27 -9.23 -1.99 -8.74
C LEU A 27 -9.94 -2.01 -10.10
N PHE A 28 -9.80 -3.11 -10.85
CA PHE A 28 -10.45 -3.25 -12.14
C PHE A 28 -11.96 -3.41 -11.99
N GLU A 29 -12.42 -4.22 -11.04
CA GLU A 29 -13.83 -4.40 -10.70
C GLU A 29 -14.47 -3.08 -10.23
N LEU A 30 -13.74 -2.30 -9.42
CA LEU A 30 -14.23 -1.04 -8.86
C LEU A 30 -14.33 0.08 -9.91
N THR A 31 -13.38 0.16 -10.85
CA THR A 31 -13.22 1.37 -11.69
C THR A 31 -13.31 1.12 -13.19
N GLY A 32 -13.08 -0.11 -13.66
CA GLY A 32 -12.92 -0.45 -15.08
C GLY A 32 -11.75 0.26 -15.80
N ASN A 33 -10.96 1.08 -15.09
CA ASN A 33 -9.96 1.96 -15.69
C ASN A 33 -8.58 1.30 -15.67
N LYS A 34 -8.13 0.81 -16.84
CA LYS A 34 -6.83 0.14 -17.00
C LYS A 34 -5.64 1.00 -16.60
N ASP A 35 -5.69 2.31 -16.85
CA ASP A 35 -4.60 3.22 -16.51
C ASP A 35 -4.50 3.44 -15.00
N LEU A 36 -5.65 3.56 -14.32
CA LEU A 36 -5.72 3.63 -12.87
C LEU A 36 -5.22 2.34 -12.24
N VAL A 37 -5.72 1.19 -12.72
CA VAL A 37 -5.32 -0.14 -12.24
C VAL A 37 -3.80 -0.32 -12.35
N ARG A 38 -3.21 0.09 -13.47
CA ARG A 38 -1.75 0.04 -13.64
C ARG A 38 -1.06 0.98 -12.66
N HIS A 39 -1.44 2.25 -12.63
CA HIS A 39 -0.76 3.26 -11.82
C HIS A 39 -0.83 2.98 -10.32
N VAL A 40 -2.03 2.72 -9.80
CA VAL A 40 -2.26 2.42 -8.39
C VAL A 40 -1.70 1.04 -8.04
N GLY A 41 -1.90 0.04 -8.92
CA GLY A 41 -1.36 -1.31 -8.72
C GLY A 41 0.16 -1.33 -8.59
N ASP A 42 0.88 -0.62 -9.48
CA ASP A 42 2.35 -0.55 -9.43
C ASP A 42 2.83 0.10 -8.12
N ARG A 43 2.17 1.18 -7.68
CA ARG A 43 2.51 1.87 -6.43
C ARG A 43 2.20 1.04 -5.19
N MET A 44 1.11 0.28 -5.21
CA MET A 44 0.75 -0.63 -4.12
C MET A 44 1.68 -1.83 -4.04
N LYS A 45 2.10 -2.40 -5.16
CA LYS A 45 3.13 -3.45 -5.20
C LYS A 45 4.45 -2.96 -4.59
N ASP A 46 4.88 -1.77 -4.96
CA ASP A 46 6.06 -1.13 -4.37
C ASP A 46 5.91 -0.88 -2.86
N PHE A 47 4.72 -0.47 -2.42
CA PHE A 47 4.43 -0.28 -0.99
C PHE A 47 4.51 -1.60 -0.21
N ILE A 48 3.83 -2.64 -0.69
CA ILE A 48 3.78 -3.97 -0.06
C ILE A 48 5.17 -4.58 0.02
N SER A 49 5.92 -4.58 -1.09
CA SER A 49 7.28 -5.12 -1.13
C SER A 49 8.26 -4.42 -0.17
N LYS A 50 8.06 -3.13 0.14
CA LYS A 50 8.92 -2.36 1.06
C LYS A 50 8.47 -2.42 2.52
N TYR A 51 7.18 -2.58 2.78
CA TYR A 51 6.61 -2.43 4.13
C TYR A 51 6.01 -3.73 4.69
N ALA A 52 5.33 -4.52 3.88
CA ALA A 52 4.72 -5.77 4.33
C ALA A 52 5.75 -6.89 4.53
N THR A 53 6.92 -6.78 3.90
CA THR A 53 8.03 -7.76 3.99
C THR A 53 8.90 -7.61 5.22
N LYS A 54 8.69 -6.56 6.04
CA LYS A 54 9.48 -6.37 7.26
C LYS A 54 9.12 -7.44 8.28
N THR A 55 10.04 -8.37 8.51
CA THR A 55 9.91 -9.44 9.50
C THR A 55 10.00 -8.84 10.90
N PHE A 56 9.02 -9.13 11.74
CA PHE A 56 9.08 -8.80 13.17
C PHE A 56 9.70 -9.98 13.91
N GLU A 57 10.97 -9.85 14.29
CA GLU A 57 11.68 -10.84 15.11
C GLU A 57 11.88 -10.28 16.53
N PRO A 58 10.95 -10.51 17.46
CA PRO A 58 11.20 -10.13 18.84
C PRO A 58 12.17 -11.11 19.48
N CYS A 59 13.28 -10.57 20.00
CA CYS A 59 14.23 -11.31 20.81
C CYS A 59 13.85 -11.16 22.29
N PHE A 60 13.27 -12.21 22.88
CA PHE A 60 13.00 -12.25 24.32
C PHE A 60 14.15 -12.95 25.05
N HIS A 61 14.95 -12.18 25.79
CA HIS A 61 15.86 -12.75 26.78
C HIS A 61 15.16 -12.81 28.14
N LEU A 62 14.45 -13.91 28.40
CA LEU A 62 13.84 -14.16 29.71
C LEU A 62 14.78 -15.01 30.56
N ALA A 63 15.33 -14.41 31.63
CA ALA A 63 16.15 -15.14 32.59
C ALA A 63 15.26 -16.01 33.49
N VAL A 64 15.45 -17.33 33.43
CA VAL A 64 14.71 -18.29 34.27
C VAL A 64 15.53 -18.61 35.52
N PRO A 65 14.97 -18.47 36.75
CA PRO A 65 15.67 -18.81 37.98
C PRO A 65 16.05 -20.30 38.05
N ALA A 66 17.26 -20.59 38.53
CA ALA A 66 17.81 -21.96 38.56
C ALA A 66 17.04 -22.98 39.43
N GLY A 67 16.15 -22.50 40.31
CA GLY A 67 15.30 -23.35 41.17
C GLY A 67 13.84 -23.48 40.69
N MET A 68 13.49 -22.91 39.53
CA MET A 68 12.12 -22.98 39.03
C MET A 68 11.77 -24.41 38.60
N PRO A 69 10.66 -24.99 39.08
CA PRO A 69 10.20 -26.31 38.63
C PRO A 69 9.94 -26.31 37.12
N GLN A 70 10.31 -27.39 36.43
CA GLN A 70 10.14 -27.52 34.98
C GLN A 70 8.70 -27.21 34.52
N GLN A 71 7.70 -27.66 35.28
CA GLN A 71 6.29 -27.39 34.97
C GLN A 71 5.94 -25.90 34.97
N GLN A 72 6.60 -25.08 35.80
CA GLN A 72 6.41 -23.62 35.80
C GLN A 72 7.13 -22.97 34.62
N ILE A 73 8.30 -23.49 34.24
CA ILE A 73 9.03 -23.06 33.04
C ILE A 73 8.18 -23.31 31.80
N ASP A 74 7.60 -24.51 31.66
CA ASP A 74 6.77 -24.88 30.52
C ASP A 74 5.51 -24.00 30.42
N ARG A 75 4.88 -23.69 31.56
CA ARG A 75 3.74 -22.76 31.61
C ARG A 75 4.14 -21.34 31.22
N LEU A 76 5.29 -20.87 31.69
CA LEU A 76 5.80 -19.53 31.35
C LEU A 76 6.07 -19.42 29.85
N LEU A 77 6.71 -20.41 29.24
CA LEU A 77 6.94 -20.46 27.80
C LEU A 77 5.62 -20.47 27.03
N ALA A 78 4.65 -21.29 27.45
CA ALA A 78 3.33 -21.33 26.81
C ALA A 78 2.61 -19.98 26.87
N SER A 79 2.67 -19.26 28.00
CA SER A 79 2.07 -17.92 28.12
C SER A 79 2.79 -16.87 27.26
N VAL A 80 4.11 -16.97 27.13
CA VAL A 80 4.89 -16.09 26.23
C VAL A 80 4.51 -16.37 24.77
N ASP A 81 4.41 -17.64 24.38
CA ASP A 81 4.03 -18.04 23.03
C ASP A 81 2.60 -17.59 22.69
N GLU A 82 1.65 -17.74 23.62
CA GLU A 82 0.27 -17.27 23.44
C GLU A 82 0.20 -15.75 23.27
N GLY A 83 0.87 -15.00 24.16
CA GLY A 83 0.94 -13.54 24.07
C GLY A 83 1.59 -13.07 22.77
N PHE A 84 2.62 -13.79 22.31
CA PHE A 84 3.29 -13.51 21.05
C PHE A 84 2.39 -13.75 19.84
N GLN A 85 1.69 -14.89 19.80
CA GLN A 85 0.73 -15.19 18.72
C GLN A 85 -0.38 -14.16 18.66
N LYS A 86 -0.90 -13.73 19.82
CA LYS A 86 -1.93 -12.69 19.87
C LYS A 86 -1.41 -11.36 19.31
N ASN A 87 -0.23 -10.92 19.75
CA ASN A 87 0.38 -9.69 19.24
C ASN A 87 0.68 -9.78 17.73
N ALA A 88 1.11 -10.94 17.24
CA ALA A 88 1.33 -11.17 15.82
C ALA A 88 0.06 -10.94 15.00
N LEU A 89 -1.08 -11.44 15.47
CA LEU A 89 -2.39 -11.23 14.83
C LEU A 89 -2.80 -9.75 14.85
N GLU A 90 -2.63 -9.06 15.98
CA GLU A 90 -2.94 -7.63 16.09
C GLU A 90 -2.07 -6.78 15.15
N VAL A 91 -0.77 -7.08 15.06
CA VAL A 91 0.15 -6.42 14.13
C VAL A 91 -0.24 -6.70 12.69
N GLN A 92 -0.60 -7.94 12.36
CA GLN A 92 -1.05 -8.31 11.02
C GLN A 92 -2.35 -7.57 10.65
N GLU A 93 -3.32 -7.47 11.55
CA GLU A 93 -4.56 -6.72 11.33
C GLU A 93 -4.28 -5.24 11.08
N MET A 94 -3.38 -4.65 11.86
CA MET A 94 -2.94 -3.26 11.68
C MET A 94 -2.26 -3.05 10.32
N ILE A 95 -1.36 -3.96 9.91
CA ILE A 95 -0.71 -3.90 8.59
C ILE A 95 -1.76 -3.96 7.47
N ASN A 96 -2.74 -4.87 7.58
CA ASN A 96 -3.81 -4.98 6.59
C ASN A 96 -4.62 -3.68 6.49
N LYS A 97 -4.97 -3.05 7.62
CA LYS A 97 -5.66 -1.75 7.65
C LYS A 97 -4.85 -0.67 6.94
N ILE A 98 -3.54 -0.58 7.21
CA ILE A 98 -2.64 0.37 6.56
C ILE A 98 -2.60 0.15 5.04
N ILE A 99 -2.57 -1.11 4.58
CA ILE A 99 -2.58 -1.44 3.14
C ILE A 99 -3.88 -0.94 2.49
N PHE A 100 -5.03 -1.14 3.11
CA PHE A 100 -6.31 -0.66 2.59
C PHE A 100 -6.40 0.87 2.57
N GLU A 101 -6.04 1.54 3.67
CA GLU A 101 -6.03 3.00 3.72
C GLU A 101 -5.10 3.59 2.66
N ARG A 102 -3.92 2.98 2.48
CA ARG A 102 -2.98 3.40 1.44
C ARG A 102 -3.56 3.22 0.04
N LEU A 103 -4.27 2.12 -0.22
CA LEU A 103 -4.93 1.88 -1.51
C LEU A 103 -5.92 3.00 -1.85
N TYR A 104 -6.80 3.37 -0.92
CA TYR A 104 -7.76 4.45 -1.14
C TYR A 104 -7.07 5.79 -1.39
N LEU A 105 -6.04 6.11 -0.62
CA LEU A 105 -5.26 7.33 -0.80
C LEU A 105 -4.60 7.38 -2.19
N GLU A 106 -4.07 6.27 -2.71
CA GLU A 106 -3.47 6.22 -4.03
C GLU A 106 -4.50 6.40 -5.17
N ILE A 107 -5.73 5.89 -4.98
CA ILE A 107 -6.85 6.16 -5.91
C ILE A 107 -7.17 7.65 -5.93
N GLU A 108 -7.32 8.27 -4.76
CA GLU A 108 -7.63 9.71 -4.65
C GLU A 108 -6.54 10.57 -5.28
N LEU A 109 -5.27 10.24 -5.03
CA LEU A 109 -4.12 10.94 -5.62
C LEU A 109 -4.14 10.84 -7.14
N TYR A 110 -4.41 9.65 -7.68
CA TYR A 110 -4.51 9.45 -9.13
C TYR A 110 -5.60 10.33 -9.75
N ASP A 111 -6.79 10.36 -9.14
CA ASP A 111 -7.90 11.17 -9.64
C ASP A 111 -7.62 12.66 -9.57
N ASN A 112 -6.98 13.12 -8.50
CA ASN A 112 -6.56 14.52 -8.36
C ASN A 112 -5.53 14.89 -9.43
N MET A 113 -4.53 14.05 -9.69
CA MET A 113 -3.56 14.26 -10.78
C MET A 113 -4.25 14.34 -12.15
N ARG A 114 -5.24 13.49 -12.42
CA ARG A 114 -6.00 13.50 -13.67
C ARG A 114 -6.81 14.78 -13.84
N LYS A 115 -7.49 15.23 -12.78
CA LYS A 115 -8.26 16.50 -12.76
C LYS A 115 -7.37 17.70 -13.07
N HIS A 116 -6.20 17.80 -12.43
CA HIS A 116 -5.25 18.88 -12.68
C HIS A 116 -4.67 18.87 -14.10
N LYS A 117 -4.34 17.69 -14.65
CA LYS A 117 -3.89 17.57 -16.06
C LYS A 117 -4.97 18.01 -17.05
N THR A 118 -6.23 17.65 -16.78
CA THR A 118 -7.36 18.02 -17.65
C THR A 118 -7.66 19.53 -17.56
N ALA A 119 -7.51 20.14 -16.38
CA ALA A 119 -7.67 21.59 -16.20
C ALA A 119 -6.57 22.40 -16.91
N ALA A 120 -5.31 21.97 -16.81
CA ALA A 120 -4.18 22.60 -17.50
C ALA A 120 -4.29 22.49 -19.02
N ALA A 121 -4.75 21.35 -19.55
CA ALA A 121 -4.97 21.18 -20.99
C ALA A 121 -6.08 22.09 -21.55
N LYS A 122 -7.13 22.38 -20.76
CA LYS A 122 -8.20 23.31 -21.16
C LYS A 122 -7.73 24.76 -21.23
N GLN A 123 -6.83 25.20 -20.34
CA GLN A 123 -6.27 26.57 -20.37
C GLN A 123 -5.38 26.83 -21.59
N ASN A 124 -4.62 25.84 -22.05
CA ASN A 124 -3.76 25.99 -23.23
C ASN A 124 -4.54 26.06 -24.55
N ASN A 125 -5.78 25.56 -24.59
CA ASN A 125 -6.59 25.56 -25.81
C ASN A 125 -7.42 26.85 -25.97
N THR A 126 -7.67 27.61 -24.90
CA THR A 126 -8.32 28.93 -24.97
C THR A 126 -7.36 30.05 -25.38
N GLY A 127 -6.04 29.86 -25.24
CA GLY A 127 -5.03 30.84 -25.66
C GLY A 127 -4.74 30.88 -27.17
N LEU A 128 -5.20 29.88 -27.94
CA LEU A 128 -4.92 29.76 -29.37
C LEU A 128 -5.98 30.41 -30.29
N LEU A 129 -7.08 30.92 -29.73
CA LEU A 129 -8.14 31.61 -30.49
C LEU A 129 -8.00 33.15 -30.51
N GLN A 130 -6.92 33.72 -29.96
CA GLN A 130 -6.75 35.17 -29.81
C GLN A 130 -5.78 35.83 -30.81
N CYS A 131 -5.30 35.09 -31.82
CA CYS A 131 -4.37 35.60 -32.84
C CYS A 131 -4.97 35.56 -34.26
N MET A 132 -6.20 36.05 -34.43
CA MET A 132 -6.73 36.37 -35.76
C MET A 132 -6.54 37.87 -35.99
N PRO A 133 -5.75 38.30 -36.98
CA PRO A 133 -5.63 39.72 -37.31
C PRO A 133 -7.00 40.25 -37.75
N SER A 134 -7.41 41.38 -37.18
CA SER A 134 -8.65 42.06 -37.52
C SER A 134 -8.72 42.33 -39.03
N PRO A 135 -9.88 42.11 -39.68
CA PRO A 135 -10.02 42.41 -41.10
C PRO A 135 -9.82 43.91 -41.35
N PRO A 136 -9.15 44.30 -42.45
CA PRO A 136 -8.91 45.70 -42.76
C PRO A 136 -10.25 46.42 -43.02
N ALA A 137 -10.34 47.65 -42.52
CA ALA A 137 -11.51 48.51 -42.67
C ALA A 137 -11.86 48.75 -44.16
N PRO A 138 -13.15 48.85 -44.51
CA PRO A 138 -13.55 49.11 -45.88
C PRO A 138 -13.06 50.48 -46.32
N SER A 139 -12.23 50.46 -47.36
CA SER A 139 -11.70 51.63 -48.04
C SER A 139 -12.85 52.48 -48.59
N GLN A 140 -13.12 53.61 -47.95
CA GLN A 140 -13.90 54.68 -48.55
C GLN A 140 -13.02 55.40 -49.58
N TYR A 141 -13.10 54.96 -50.83
CA TYR A 141 -12.75 55.82 -51.96
C TYR A 141 -13.96 55.94 -52.87
N SER A 142 -14.21 57.21 -53.19
CA SER A 142 -15.26 57.89 -53.95
C SER A 142 -15.84 57.18 -55.17
#